data_AF-A0AAV4RYU3-F1
#
_entry.id   AF-A0AAV4RYU3-F1
#
_cell.length_a   1.000
_cell.length_b   1.000
_cell.length_c   1.000
_cell.angle_alpha   90.00
_cell.angle_beta   90.00
_cell.angle_gamma   90.00
#
_symmetry.space_group_name_H-M   'P 1'
#
loop_
_entity.id
_entity.type
_entity.pdbx_description
1 polymer ?
#
loop_
_entity_poly.entity_id
_entity_poly.type
_entity_poly.pdbx_seq_one_letter_code
_entity_poly.pdbx_strand_id
1 'polypeptide(L)'
;MGISIKAQSDENNEYSKAVHELSGDIYRRGIRPYLYPEIIFNLTSYGRRSNANLRLLHGLTRKVIKEKKEDMLASRENGSEIAPPPEERKRRKVFLELLLELHLNDPSFTEEDIREEVDTFMFEGHDTTAMCFCFLL
;
A
#
# COMPACT_ATOMS: atom_id res chain seq x y z
N MET A 1 2.49 3.00 -7.72
CA MET A 1 1.04 2.86 -7.46
C MET A 1 0.13 3.74 -8.32
N GLY A 2 0.65 4.71 -9.09
CA GLY A 2 -0.20 5.51 -10.00
C GLY A 2 -1.07 6.57 -9.30
N ILE A 3 -0.80 6.84 -8.02
CA ILE A 3 -1.51 7.82 -7.19
C ILE A 3 -0.56 8.93 -6.74
N SER A 4 -1.08 10.14 -6.59
CA SER A 4 -0.34 11.27 -6.04
C SER A 4 -0.71 11.49 -4.58
N ILE A 5 0.15 11.03 -3.67
CA ILE A 5 0.00 11.24 -2.22
C ILE A 5 0.60 12.59 -1.79
N LYS A 6 1.21 13.35 -2.72
CA LYS A 6 1.90 14.63 -2.44
C LYS A 6 2.96 14.53 -1.32
N ALA A 7 3.56 13.36 -1.13
CA ALA A 7 4.54 13.09 -0.07
C ALA A 7 5.80 13.97 -0.11
N GLN A 8 6.18 14.49 -1.28
CA GLN A 8 7.32 15.38 -1.45
C GLN A 8 6.96 16.87 -1.32
N SER A 9 5.68 17.22 -1.46
CA SER A 9 5.22 18.61 -1.51
C SER A 9 4.58 19.07 -0.20
N ASP A 10 4.04 18.13 0.57
CA ASP A 10 3.42 18.39 1.86
C ASP A 10 4.32 17.87 2.99
N GLU A 11 4.99 18.80 3.68
CA GLU A 11 5.84 18.52 4.83
C GLU A 11 5.05 17.88 6.00
N ASN A 12 3.72 18.07 6.02
CA ASN A 12 2.84 17.53 7.05
C ASN A 12 2.07 16.27 6.63
N ASN A 13 2.53 15.59 5.57
CA ASN A 13 1.84 14.42 5.05
C ASN A 13 1.57 13.34 6.11
N GLU A 14 0.30 13.09 6.38
CA GLU A 14 -0.16 12.11 7.37
C GLU A 14 0.30 10.69 7.05
N TYR A 15 0.37 10.31 5.77
CA TYR A 15 0.86 9.00 5.35
C TYR A 15 2.33 8.81 5.74
N SER A 16 3.20 9.76 5.37
CA SER A 16 4.64 9.68 5.66
C SER A 16 4.92 9.62 7.16
N LYS A 17 4.22 10.46 7.95
CA LYS A 17 4.30 10.45 9.41
C LYS A 17 3.83 9.11 10.00
N ALA A 18 2.70 8.59 9.52
CA ALA A 18 2.15 7.33 10.00
C ALA A 18 3.11 6.16 9.72
N VAL A 19 3.71 6.10 8.52
CA VAL A 19 4.72 5.09 8.18
C VAL A 19 5.94 5.21 9.09
N HIS A 20 6.51 6.40 9.26
CA HIS A 20 7.68 6.60 10.10
C HIS A 20 7.44 6.20 11.57
N GLU A 21 6.30 6.59 12.15
CA GLU A 21 5.93 6.20 13.50
C GLU A 21 5.73 4.68 13.64
N LEU A 22 5.08 4.06 12.64
CA LEU A 22 4.85 2.62 12.62
C LEU A 22 6.16 1.84 12.57
N SER A 23 7.12 2.24 11.74
CA SER A 23 8.47 1.66 11.68
C SER A 23 9.17 1.70 13.03
N GLY A 24 9.06 2.83 13.74
CA GLY A 24 9.61 2.98 15.10
C GLY A 24 8.92 2.07 16.12
N ASP A 25 7.61 1.87 16.00
CA ASP A 25 6.84 0.99 16.88
C ASP A 25 7.14 -0.51 16.60
N ILE A 26 7.32 -0.89 15.33
CA ILE A 26 7.79 -2.22 14.91
C ILE A 26 9.17 -2.51 15.49
N TYR A 27 10.12 -1.59 15.34
CA TYR A 27 11.47 -1.74 15.89
C TYR A 27 11.43 -1.91 17.42
N ARG A 28 10.69 -1.03 18.12
CA ARG A 28 10.51 -1.11 19.58
C ARG A 28 9.92 -2.44 20.01
N ARG A 29 8.89 -2.92 19.30
CA ARG A 29 8.27 -4.22 19.60
C ARG A 29 9.27 -5.34 19.37
N GLY A 30 9.99 -5.34 18.25
CA GLY A 30 10.98 -6.37 17.88
C GLY A 30 12.07 -6.59 18.94
N ILE A 31 12.58 -5.53 19.54
CA ILE A 31 13.65 -5.61 20.56
C ILE A 31 13.13 -5.84 21.99
N ARG A 32 11.81 -5.81 22.24
CA ARG A 32 11.21 -5.94 23.58
C ARG A 32 10.25 -7.12 23.62
N PRO A 33 10.72 -8.32 24.01
CA PRO A 33 9.89 -9.54 24.03
C PRO A 33 8.60 -9.41 24.88
N TYR A 34 8.61 -8.58 25.93
CA TYR A 34 7.43 -8.32 26.75
C TYR A 34 6.31 -7.56 26.01
N LEU A 35 6.59 -6.97 24.84
CA LEU A 35 5.59 -6.34 23.95
C LEU A 35 5.10 -7.28 22.85
N TYR A 36 5.55 -8.55 22.81
CA TYR A 36 5.08 -9.51 21.81
C TYR A 36 3.60 -9.87 21.99
N PRO A 37 3.10 -10.12 23.22
CA PRO A 37 1.69 -10.39 23.43
C PRO A 37 0.83 -9.20 23.01
N GLU A 38 -0.13 -9.44 22.11
CA GLU A 38 -0.97 -8.38 21.55
C GLU A 38 -1.76 -7.62 22.62
N ILE A 39 -2.23 -8.33 23.65
CA ILE A 39 -2.97 -7.73 24.76
C ILE A 39 -2.10 -6.68 25.46
N ILE A 40 -0.86 -7.03 25.80
CA ILE A 40 0.08 -6.11 26.47
C ILE A 40 0.39 -4.93 25.56
N PHE A 41 0.69 -5.19 24.28
CA PHE A 41 0.99 -4.14 23.31
C PHE A 41 -0.16 -3.16 23.14
N ASN A 42 -1.39 -3.65 22.94
CA ASN A 42 -2.59 -2.84 22.73
C ASN A 42 -2.98 -1.99 23.95
N LEU A 43 -2.58 -2.40 25.17
CA LEU A 43 -2.76 -1.62 26.39
C LEU A 43 -1.77 -0.45 26.52
N THR A 44 -0.62 -0.52 25.82
CA THR A 44 0.38 0.55 25.83
C THR A 44 -0.06 1.77 25.00
N SER A 45 0.52 2.94 25.28
CA SER A 45 0.34 4.13 24.43
C SER A 45 0.83 3.90 23.00
N TYR A 46 1.93 3.14 22.83
CA TYR A 46 2.48 2.78 21.53
C TYR A 46 1.51 1.94 20.71
N GLY A 47 0.93 0.88 21.30
CA GLY A 47 -0.03 0.04 20.60
C GLY A 47 -1.30 0.78 20.21
N ARG A 48 -1.79 1.71 21.05
CA ARG A 48 -2.92 2.57 20.67
C ARG A 48 -2.60 3.47 19.48
N ARG A 49 -1.43 4.11 19.46
CA ARG A 49 -0.99 4.97 18.36
C ARG A 49 -0.72 4.18 17.08
N SER A 50 0.00 3.06 17.18
CA SER A 50 0.27 2.16 16.06
C SER A 50 -1.03 1.66 15.41
N ASN A 51 -2.04 1.27 16.20
CA ASN A 51 -3.35 0.90 15.68
C ASN A 51 -4.08 2.06 15.00
N ALA A 52 -3.95 3.30 15.48
CA ALA A 52 -4.53 4.47 14.83
C ALA A 52 -3.87 4.74 13.47
N ASN A 53 -2.53 4.67 13.41
CA ASN A 53 -1.76 4.83 12.19
C ASN A 53 -2.06 3.71 11.17
N LEU A 54 -2.17 2.46 11.61
CA LEU A 54 -2.58 1.33 10.75
C LEU A 54 -3.97 1.55 10.15
N ARG A 55 -4.93 2.06 10.93
CA ARG A 55 -6.27 2.38 10.40
C ARG A 55 -6.22 3.44 9.31
N LEU A 56 -5.37 4.47 9.49
CA LEU A 56 -5.14 5.51 8.49
C LEU A 56 -4.52 4.92 7.22
N LEU A 57 -3.43 4.17 7.34
CA LEU A 57 -2.74 3.55 6.21
C LEU A 57 -3.65 2.61 5.42
N HIS A 58 -4.30 1.66 6.10
CA HIS A 58 -5.25 0.76 5.46
C HIS A 58 -6.44 1.51 4.83
N GLY A 59 -6.87 2.63 5.44
CA GLY A 59 -7.92 3.49 4.89
C GLY A 59 -7.51 4.13 3.56
N LEU A 60 -6.29 4.63 3.47
CA LEU A 60 -5.72 5.17 2.24
C LEU A 60 -5.58 4.09 1.18
N THR A 61 -5.02 2.93 1.52
CA THR A 61 -4.83 1.83 0.58
C THR A 61 -6.15 1.30 0.04
N ARG A 62 -7.17 1.10 0.90
CA ARG A 62 -8.51 0.70 0.45
C ARG A 62 -9.14 1.72 -0.50
N LYS A 63 -8.98 3.02 -0.21
CA LYS A 63 -9.47 4.09 -1.10
C LYS A 63 -8.82 3.99 -2.49
N VAL A 64 -7.51 3.81 -2.53
CA VAL A 64 -6.73 3.67 -3.77
C VAL A 64 -7.15 2.44 -4.57
N ILE A 65 -7.29 1.29 -3.91
CA ILE A 65 -7.74 0.04 -4.55
C ILE A 65 -9.13 0.24 -5.16
N LYS A 66 -10.05 0.87 -4.41
CA LYS A 66 -11.41 1.14 -4.87
C LYS A 66 -11.43 2.05 -6.10
N GLU A 67 -10.79 3.22 -6.04
CA GLU A 67 -10.73 4.18 -7.15
C GLU A 67 -10.14 3.50 -8.41
N LYS A 68 -9.06 2.74 -8.24
CA LYS A 68 -8.42 2.05 -9.37
C LYS A 68 -9.27 0.92 -9.96
N LYS A 69 -10.00 0.18 -9.12
CA LYS A 69 -10.93 -0.87 -9.57
C LYS A 69 -12.08 -0.28 -10.37
N GLU A 70 -12.66 0.83 -9.91
CA GLU A 70 -13.71 1.57 -10.63
C GLU A 70 -13.21 2.06 -12.00
N ASP A 71 -12.02 2.67 -12.06
CA ASP A 71 -11.40 3.11 -13.31
C ASP A 71 -11.19 1.96 -14.32
N MET A 72 -10.75 0.80 -13.84
CA MET A 72 -10.51 -0.38 -14.67
C MET A 72 -11.82 -0.98 -15.20
N LEU A 73 -12.88 -0.99 -14.40
CA LEU A 73 -14.20 -1.48 -14.81
C LEU A 73 -14.85 -0.52 -15.81
N ALA A 74 -14.82 0.79 -15.55
CA ALA A 74 -15.34 1.80 -16.48
C ALA A 74 -14.61 1.76 -17.84
N SER A 75 -13.30 1.49 -17.83
CA SER A 75 -12.51 1.31 -19.06
C SER A 75 -12.89 0.03 -19.82
N ARG A 76 -13.34 -1.02 -19.12
CA ARG A 76 -13.83 -2.27 -19.74
C ARG A 76 -15.24 -2.10 -20.32
N GLU A 77 -16.13 -1.39 -19.63
CA GLU A 77 -17.51 -1.18 -20.08
C GLU A 77 -17.61 -0.23 -21.28
N ASN A 78 -16.76 0.80 -21.33
CA ASN A 78 -16.72 1.75 -22.46
C ASN A 78 -15.99 1.20 -23.71
N GLY A 79 -15.46 -0.03 -23.66
CA GLY A 79 -14.62 -0.62 -24.69
C GLY A 79 -15.02 -2.03 -25.07
N SER A 80 -16.15 -2.19 -25.78
CA SER A 80 -16.42 -3.39 -26.56
C SER A 80 -15.42 -3.49 -27.72
N GLU A 81 -14.71 -4.62 -27.82
CA GLU A 81 -14.16 -5.17 -29.07
C GLU A 81 -13.35 -4.24 -30.00
N ILE A 82 -12.37 -3.51 -29.47
CA ILE A 82 -11.20 -3.21 -30.30
C ILE A 82 -10.03 -3.84 -29.57
N ALA A 83 -9.67 -5.05 -30.01
CA ALA A 83 -8.37 -5.60 -29.67
C ALA A 83 -7.34 -4.50 -29.91
N PRO A 84 -6.61 -4.06 -28.86
CA PRO A 84 -5.61 -3.02 -29.03
C PRO A 84 -4.66 -3.47 -30.15
N PRO A 85 -4.13 -2.56 -30.99
CA PRO A 85 -3.06 -2.89 -31.93
C PRO A 85 -1.99 -3.74 -31.22
N PRO A 86 -1.27 -4.64 -31.92
CA PRO A 86 -0.30 -5.54 -31.30
C PRO A 86 0.70 -4.86 -30.34
N GLU A 87 0.95 -3.56 -30.54
CA GLU A 87 1.79 -2.69 -29.72
C GLU A 87 1.17 -2.30 -28.35
N GLU A 88 -0.16 -2.14 -28.25
CA GLU A 88 -0.84 -1.78 -26.99
C GLU A 88 -1.10 -2.99 -26.08
N ARG A 89 -1.06 -4.22 -26.60
CA ARG A 89 -1.01 -5.44 -25.77
C ARG A 89 0.20 -5.50 -24.85
N LYS A 90 1.22 -4.67 -25.10
CA LYS A 90 2.42 -4.50 -24.27
C LYS A 90 2.39 -3.24 -23.40
N ARG A 91 1.22 -2.61 -23.15
CA ARG A 91 1.16 -1.58 -22.11
C ARG A 91 1.60 -2.20 -20.78
N ARG A 92 2.67 -1.64 -20.21
CA ARG A 92 3.25 -2.09 -18.95
C ARG A 92 2.23 -1.78 -17.84
N LYS A 93 1.51 -2.79 -17.38
CA LYS A 93 0.59 -2.67 -16.24
C LYS A 93 1.38 -2.22 -15.02
N VAL A 94 0.84 -1.27 -14.28
CA VAL A 94 1.40 -0.93 -12.97
C VAL A 94 1.03 -2.02 -11.97
N PHE A 95 1.82 -2.17 -10.90
CA PHE A 95 1.68 -3.25 -9.91
C PHE A 95 0.23 -3.47 -9.44
N LEU A 96 -0.48 -2.41 -9.04
CA LEU A 96 -1.88 -2.51 -8.59
C LEU A 96 -2.83 -3.02 -9.69
N GLU A 97 -2.62 -2.64 -10.95
CA GLU A 97 -3.45 -3.14 -12.06
C GLU A 97 -3.26 -4.63 -12.29
N LEU A 98 -2.03 -5.13 -12.09
CA LEU A 98 -1.74 -6.56 -12.15
C LEU A 98 -2.49 -7.32 -11.05
N LEU A 99 -2.44 -6.83 -9.81
CA LEU A 99 -3.16 -7.46 -8.69
C LEU A 99 -4.68 -7.44 -8.88
N LEU A 100 -5.23 -6.32 -9.35
CA LEU A 100 -6.67 -6.20 -9.65
C LEU A 100 -7.10 -7.14 -10.79
N GLU A 101 -6.27 -7.31 -11.83
CA GLU A 101 -6.55 -8.26 -12.89
C GLU A 101 -6.55 -9.71 -12.40
N LEU A 102 -5.61 -10.08 -11.51
CA LEU A 102 -5.58 -11.39 -10.88
C LEU A 102 -6.87 -11.64 -10.08
N HIS A 103 -7.29 -10.68 -9.25
CA HIS A 103 -8.54 -10.76 -8.48
C HIS A 103 -9.79 -10.88 -9.36
N LEU A 104 -9.83 -10.18 -10.50
CA LEU A 104 -10.94 -10.24 -11.45
C LEU A 104 -11.01 -11.57 -12.21
N ASN A 105 -9.88 -12.25 -12.39
CA ASN A 105 -9.81 -13.55 -13.08
C ASN A 105 -9.99 -14.73 -12.11
N ASP A 106 -9.51 -14.60 -10.88
CA ASP A 106 -9.60 -15.59 -9.81
C ASP A 106 -10.10 -14.95 -8.52
N PRO A 107 -11.41 -15.12 -8.20
CA PRO A 107 -12.00 -14.57 -6.98
C PRO A 107 -11.45 -15.15 -5.67
N SER A 108 -10.65 -16.22 -5.71
CA SER A 108 -9.98 -16.74 -4.52
C SER A 108 -8.89 -15.79 -4.00
N PHE A 109 -8.31 -14.97 -4.88
CA PHE A 109 -7.43 -13.86 -4.51
C PHE A 109 -8.30 -12.68 -4.10
N THR A 110 -8.37 -12.36 -2.81
CA THR A 110 -9.35 -11.42 -2.26
C THR A 110 -8.87 -9.97 -2.32
N GLU A 111 -9.77 -9.01 -2.11
CA GLU A 111 -9.38 -7.60 -1.96
C GLU A 111 -8.50 -7.36 -0.74
N GLU A 112 -8.60 -8.22 0.28
CA GLU A 112 -7.75 -8.17 1.47
C GLU A 112 -6.31 -8.56 1.10
N ASP A 113 -6.12 -9.61 0.30
CA ASP A 113 -4.80 -10.03 -0.19
C ASP A 113 -4.18 -8.93 -1.07
N ILE A 114 -4.98 -8.28 -1.94
CA ILE A 114 -4.52 -7.11 -2.71
C ILE A 114 -4.05 -6.01 -1.77
N ARG A 115 -4.81 -5.70 -0.71
CA ARG A 115 -4.45 -4.65 0.24
C ARG A 115 -3.14 -4.96 0.94
N GLU A 116 -2.95 -6.20 1.40
CA GLU A 116 -1.72 -6.63 2.08
C GLU A 116 -0.48 -6.50 1.18
N GLU A 117 -0.57 -6.95 -0.07
CA GLU A 117 0.52 -6.80 -1.05
C GLU A 117 0.81 -5.32 -1.37
N VAL A 118 -0.23 -4.51 -1.48
CA VAL A 118 -0.08 -3.07 -1.75
C VAL A 118 0.54 -2.34 -0.56
N ASP A 119 0.08 -2.61 0.66
CA ASP A 119 0.61 -2.02 1.89
C ASP A 119 2.10 -2.36 2.05
N THR A 120 2.45 -3.62 1.82
CA THR A 120 3.83 -4.12 1.88
C THR A 120 4.70 -3.44 0.83
N PHE A 121 4.29 -3.43 -0.44
CA PHE A 121 5.06 -2.80 -1.51
C PHE A 121 5.21 -1.29 -1.30
N MET A 122 4.15 -0.62 -0.84
CA MET A 122 4.17 0.81 -0.54
C MET A 122 5.07 1.15 0.64
N PHE A 123 5.24 0.26 1.60
CA PHE A 123 6.19 0.41 2.70
C PHE A 123 7.63 0.12 2.24
N GLU A 124 7.89 -1.08 1.76
CA GLU A 124 9.25 -1.57 1.51
C GLU A 124 9.92 -0.86 0.32
N GLY A 125 9.15 -0.50 -0.70
CA GLY A 125 9.70 0.02 -1.96
C GLY A 125 10.39 1.38 -1.83
N HIS A 126 9.96 2.23 -0.89
CA HIS A 126 10.49 3.60 -0.74
C HIS A 126 11.50 3.74 0.40
N ASP A 127 11.23 3.20 1.58
CA ASP A 127 12.10 3.36 2.75
C ASP A 127 13.48 2.69 2.54
N THR A 128 13.49 1.48 1.95
CA THR A 128 14.74 0.74 1.69
C THR A 128 15.60 1.40 0.61
N THR A 129 14.98 1.91 -0.46
CA THR A 129 15.69 2.57 -1.55
C THR A 129 16.19 3.94 -1.13
N ALA A 130 15.43 4.69 -0.34
CA ALA A 130 15.87 5.94 0.28
C ALA A 130 17.12 5.72 1.14
N MET A 131 17.11 4.71 2.01
CA MET A 131 18.27 4.35 2.83
C MET A 131 19.47 3.93 1.97
N CYS A 132 19.26 3.17 0.90
CA CYS A 132 20.32 2.79 -0.03
C CYS A 132 21.01 4.01 -0.65
N PHE A 133 20.23 5.00 -1.12
CA PHE A 133 20.79 6.24 -1.65
C PHE A 133 21.55 7.04 -0.59
N CYS A 134 21.08 7.08 0.65
CA CYS A 134 21.79 7.75 1.75
C CYS A 134 23.17 7.16 2.07
N PHE A 135 23.39 5.87 1.81
CA PHE A 135 24.71 5.24 2.00
C PHE A 135 25.59 5.31 0.75
N LEU A 136 24.98 5.44 -0.43
CA LEU A 136 25.70 5.51 -1.70
C LEU A 136 26.33 6.90 -1.92
N LEU A 137 25.60 7.97 -1.55
CA LEU A 137 26.00 9.37 -1.70
C LEU A 137 26.85 9.84 -0.51
#